data_AF-A0A0Q9ZQ05-F1
#
_entry.id   AF-A0A0Q9ZQ05-F1
#
_cell.length_a   1.000
_cell.length_b   1.000
_cell.length_c   1.000
_cell.angle_alpha   90.00
_cell.angle_beta   90.00
_cell.angle_gamma   90.00
#
_symmetry.space_group_name_H-M   'P 1'
#
loop_
_entity.id
_entity.type
_entity.pdbx_description
1 polymer ?
#
loop_
_entity_poly.entity_id
_entity_poly.type
_entity_poly.pdbx_seq_one_letter_code
_entity_poly.pdbx_strand_id
1 'polypeptide(L)'
;MAQPLTQYDFDKTPLDMADKAQFMSHVNEEHQDELAMFINAFTNTAVSEHEIASIAELYTDGILMDVTTAHHDNDTLTNSSKLSRQYFIDFIVPISDSMTLQEQYITLLQTSANKLGKRTIKLQEQRFTVINGYYASPNMYRLLVTAPDSTPLSHPGYAYLFELDADGLSATKHQPKDSDKPLQRYYTLRKAWRDSSSSSVQAWIDVYTHGDTAGGNWARALNCGSQIKTVREYPEKIEHLSTGQCLLICDETSLPTVANLLENWQNPLPPLVIAITNDPDDIRYLHTLTLSNQLRHDAHFLQDNVCHLVNTPTTDITEQIMALLNTQFARLPVNIDKVWGALEAADIKSLRKQLKATLGLSRQDMVIKVYWRAQ
;
A
#
# COMPACT_ATOMS: atom_id res chain seq x y z
N MET A 1 -23.14 -12.27 -9.56
CA MET A 1 -24.03 -11.25 -8.95
C MET A 1 -24.17 -11.68 -7.50
N ALA A 2 -23.79 -10.89 -6.49
CA ALA A 2 -23.86 -11.40 -5.12
C ALA A 2 -25.33 -11.53 -4.68
N GLN A 3 -25.72 -12.72 -4.23
CA GLN A 3 -27.05 -13.01 -3.74
C GLN A 3 -27.02 -13.22 -2.22
N PRO A 4 -28.11 -12.90 -1.49
CA PRO A 4 -28.27 -13.40 -0.12
C PRO A 4 -28.09 -14.92 -0.13
N LEU A 5 -27.43 -15.47 0.89
CA LEU A 5 -27.16 -16.91 0.98
C LEU A 5 -28.44 -17.71 0.69
N THR A 6 -28.37 -18.54 -0.34
CA THR A 6 -29.38 -19.54 -0.66
C THR A 6 -28.98 -20.88 -0.05
N GLN A 7 -29.93 -21.81 0.03
CA GLN A 7 -29.63 -23.16 0.52
C GLN A 7 -28.55 -23.87 -0.32
N TYR A 8 -28.45 -23.52 -1.61
CA TYR A 8 -27.42 -24.03 -2.53
C TYR A 8 -25.99 -23.61 -2.13
N ASP A 9 -25.82 -22.47 -1.46
CA ASP A 9 -24.51 -21.98 -1.06
C ASP A 9 -23.93 -22.74 0.14
N PHE A 10 -24.77 -23.39 0.95
CA PHE A 10 -24.35 -24.21 2.09
C PHE A 10 -23.86 -25.61 1.69
N ASP A 11 -24.23 -26.09 0.50
CA ASP A 11 -23.87 -27.43 0.00
C ASP A 11 -22.58 -27.43 -0.84
N LYS A 12 -21.92 -26.28 -1.00
CA LYS A 12 -20.68 -26.15 -1.78
C LYS A 12 -19.50 -26.81 -1.05
N THR A 13 -18.61 -27.45 -1.82
CA THR A 13 -17.36 -28.01 -1.29
C THR A 13 -16.29 -26.91 -1.25
N PRO A 14 -15.69 -26.62 -0.09
CA PRO A 14 -14.58 -25.67 0.00
C PRO A 14 -13.45 -25.99 -0.98
N LEU A 15 -12.82 -24.95 -1.51
CA LEU A 15 -11.64 -25.10 -2.36
C LEU A 15 -10.54 -25.85 -1.59
N ASP A 16 -10.01 -26.90 -2.19
CA ASP A 16 -8.85 -27.64 -1.68
C ASP A 16 -7.58 -27.10 -2.33
N MET A 17 -6.83 -26.29 -1.58
CA MET A 17 -5.61 -25.64 -2.04
C MET A 17 -4.70 -25.38 -0.84
N ALA A 18 -3.43 -25.80 -0.94
CA ALA A 18 -2.47 -25.72 0.15
C ALA A 18 -2.33 -24.29 0.75
N ASP A 19 -2.30 -23.28 -0.12
CA ASP A 19 -2.09 -21.89 0.29
C ASP A 19 -3.39 -21.15 0.68
N LYS A 20 -4.55 -21.84 0.71
CA LYS A 20 -5.87 -21.21 0.91
C LYS A 20 -5.95 -20.43 2.22
N ALA A 21 -5.56 -21.08 3.31
CA ALA A 21 -5.64 -20.50 4.64
C ALA A 21 -4.71 -19.27 4.77
N GLN A 22 -3.53 -19.33 4.16
CA GLN A 22 -2.58 -18.22 4.15
C GLN A 22 -3.13 -17.03 3.37
N PHE A 23 -3.72 -17.26 2.19
CA PHE A 23 -4.38 -16.22 1.41
C PHE A 23 -5.51 -15.56 2.20
N MET A 24 -6.42 -16.35 2.79
CA MET A 24 -7.54 -15.82 3.56
C MET A 24 -7.08 -14.99 4.77
N SER A 25 -6.11 -15.50 5.54
CA SER A 25 -5.54 -14.77 6.67
C SER A 25 -4.93 -13.43 6.23
N HIS A 26 -4.11 -13.45 5.17
CA HIS A 26 -3.50 -12.23 4.63
C HIS A 26 -4.55 -11.19 4.20
N VAL A 27 -5.55 -11.60 3.42
CA VAL A 27 -6.59 -10.69 2.92
C VAL A 27 -7.48 -10.18 4.06
N ASN A 28 -7.82 -11.01 5.03
CA ASN A 28 -8.61 -10.63 6.19
C ASN A 28 -7.87 -9.70 7.16
N GLU A 29 -6.54 -9.74 7.21
CA GLU A 29 -5.75 -8.86 8.07
C GLU A 29 -5.39 -7.53 7.40
N GLU A 30 -5.19 -7.52 6.08
CA GLU A 30 -4.59 -6.37 5.38
C GLU A 30 -5.56 -5.68 4.40
N HIS A 31 -6.54 -6.40 3.87
CA HIS A 31 -7.33 -5.95 2.72
C HIS A 31 -8.83 -5.87 2.97
N GLN A 32 -9.27 -5.76 4.23
CA GLN A 32 -10.71 -5.72 4.57
C GLN A 32 -11.52 -4.59 3.83
N ASP A 33 -10.86 -3.62 3.16
CA ASP A 33 -11.46 -2.39 2.57
C ASP A 33 -11.84 -2.72 1.14
N GLU A 34 -10.98 -3.53 0.53
CA GLU A 34 -11.26 -4.25 -0.70
C GLU A 34 -12.44 -5.21 -0.47
N LEU A 35 -12.44 -5.92 0.66
CA LEU A 35 -13.55 -6.79 1.04
C LEU A 35 -14.87 -6.02 1.25
N ALA A 36 -14.85 -4.90 1.98
CA ALA A 36 -16.02 -4.02 2.12
C ALA A 36 -16.47 -3.45 0.75
N MET A 37 -15.51 -3.12 -0.12
CA MET A 37 -15.79 -2.66 -1.48
C MET A 37 -16.50 -3.73 -2.32
N PHE A 38 -16.16 -5.00 -2.16
CA PHE A 38 -16.87 -6.10 -2.82
C PHE A 38 -18.34 -6.14 -2.40
N ILE A 39 -18.60 -6.09 -1.09
CA ILE A 39 -19.98 -6.07 -0.58
C ILE A 39 -20.74 -4.86 -1.14
N ASN A 40 -20.15 -3.66 -1.08
CA ASN A 40 -20.78 -2.43 -1.56
C ASN A 40 -21.05 -2.43 -3.07
N ALA A 41 -20.25 -3.15 -3.86
CA ALA A 41 -20.38 -3.17 -5.33
C ALA A 41 -21.25 -4.30 -5.86
N PHE A 42 -21.34 -5.42 -5.13
CA PHE A 42 -22.05 -6.60 -5.58
C PHE A 42 -23.37 -6.85 -4.85
N THR A 43 -23.61 -6.16 -3.74
CA THR A 43 -24.85 -6.26 -2.95
C THR A 43 -25.56 -4.90 -2.88
N ASN A 44 -26.82 -4.90 -2.44
CA ASN A 44 -27.56 -3.67 -2.12
C ASN A 44 -27.26 -3.14 -0.70
N THR A 45 -26.25 -3.70 -0.04
CA THR A 45 -25.87 -3.33 1.33
C THR A 45 -24.60 -2.48 1.29
N ALA A 46 -24.61 -1.38 2.07
CA ALA A 46 -23.40 -0.66 2.39
C ALA A 46 -22.81 -1.19 3.70
N VAL A 47 -21.54 -1.56 3.69
CA VAL A 47 -20.75 -1.85 4.90
C VAL A 47 -20.41 -0.51 5.56
N SER A 48 -20.84 -0.35 6.80
CA SER A 48 -20.54 0.85 7.58
C SER A 48 -19.09 0.85 8.11
N GLU A 49 -18.62 1.99 8.60
CA GLU A 49 -17.26 2.14 9.15
C GLU A 49 -16.97 1.29 10.40
N HIS A 50 -18.02 0.83 11.09
CA HIS A 50 -17.94 0.02 12.30
C HIS A 50 -18.05 -1.48 12.00
N GLU A 51 -18.18 -1.85 10.73
CA GLU A 51 -18.33 -3.22 10.29
C GLU A 51 -17.04 -3.73 9.66
N ILE A 52 -16.76 -5.01 9.93
CA ILE A 52 -15.58 -5.71 9.45
C ILE A 52 -16.05 -6.76 8.45
N ALA A 53 -15.61 -6.59 7.20
CA ALA A 53 -15.77 -7.58 6.15
C ALA A 53 -14.56 -8.52 6.15
N SER A 54 -14.81 -9.82 6.08
CA SER A 54 -13.79 -10.88 6.03
C SER A 54 -14.22 -12.03 5.13
N ILE A 55 -13.29 -12.71 4.50
CA ILE A 55 -13.50 -13.99 3.82
C ILE A 55 -13.71 -15.07 4.88
N ALA A 56 -14.87 -15.71 4.84
CA ALA A 56 -15.21 -16.86 5.68
C ALA A 56 -14.75 -18.18 5.05
N GLU A 57 -14.89 -18.33 3.74
CA GLU A 57 -14.45 -19.53 2.98
C GLU A 57 -14.26 -19.19 1.50
N LEU A 58 -13.41 -19.96 0.81
CA LEU A 58 -13.22 -19.92 -0.64
C LEU A 58 -13.76 -21.18 -1.30
N TYR A 59 -14.43 -20.99 -2.43
CA TYR A 59 -14.98 -22.04 -3.27
C TYR A 59 -14.41 -21.94 -4.68
N THR A 60 -14.55 -23.00 -5.47
CA THR A 60 -14.09 -22.99 -6.87
C THR A 60 -14.76 -21.89 -7.68
N ASP A 61 -15.98 -21.49 -7.33
CA ASP A 61 -16.80 -20.53 -8.09
C ASP A 61 -16.99 -19.18 -7.38
N GLY A 62 -16.42 -18.96 -6.20
CA GLY A 62 -16.56 -17.67 -5.51
C GLY A 62 -16.01 -17.59 -4.10
N ILE A 63 -16.30 -16.45 -3.46
CA ILE A 63 -15.86 -16.11 -2.11
C ILE A 63 -17.09 -15.98 -1.21
N LEU A 64 -17.10 -16.70 -0.08
CA LEU A 64 -18.05 -16.46 0.99
C LEU A 64 -17.48 -15.40 1.94
N MET A 65 -18.26 -14.35 2.15
CA MET A 65 -17.89 -13.18 2.92
C MET A 65 -18.76 -13.05 4.15
N ASP A 66 -18.15 -12.75 5.29
CA ASP A 66 -18.80 -12.40 6.54
C ASP A 66 -18.64 -10.89 6.80
N VAL A 67 -19.74 -10.25 7.19
CA VAL A 67 -19.76 -8.87 7.69
C VAL A 67 -20.23 -8.90 9.14
N THR A 68 -19.34 -8.48 10.04
CA THR A 68 -19.64 -8.43 11.48
C THR A 68 -19.51 -7.01 12.02
N THR A 69 -20.43 -6.61 12.89
CA THR A 69 -20.32 -5.36 13.65
C THR A 69 -19.30 -5.52 14.78
N ALA A 70 -18.30 -4.63 14.81
CA ALA A 70 -17.41 -4.53 15.96
C ALA A 70 -18.14 -3.76 17.08
N HIS A 71 -18.67 -4.48 18.08
CA HIS A 71 -19.13 -3.83 19.31
C HIS A 71 -17.93 -3.26 20.06
N HIS A 72 -17.89 -1.94 20.22
CA HIS A 72 -17.00 -1.25 21.15
C HIS A 72 -17.57 -1.33 22.57
N ASP A 73 -17.76 -2.53 23.11
CA ASP A 73 -18.25 -2.67 24.49
C ASP A 73 -17.06 -2.75 25.44
N ASN A 74 -16.78 -1.61 26.07
CA ASN A 74 -15.99 -1.50 27.29
C ASN A 74 -16.84 -1.85 28.53
N ASP A 75 -17.98 -2.53 28.37
CA ASP A 75 -18.87 -2.89 29.46
C ASP A 75 -19.27 -4.38 29.40
N THR A 76 -18.89 -5.07 30.48
CA THR A 76 -19.52 -6.25 31.07
C THR A 76 -20.20 -7.29 30.17
N LEU A 77 -19.49 -8.42 29.99
CA LEU A 77 -19.99 -9.81 30.00
C LEU A 77 -21.51 -9.99 30.01
N THR A 78 -22.15 -9.83 28.87
CA THR A 78 -23.38 -10.57 28.52
C THR A 78 -23.30 -10.94 27.04
N ASN A 79 -23.72 -12.17 26.71
CA ASN A 79 -23.66 -12.78 25.39
C ASN A 79 -24.33 -11.91 24.29
N SER A 80 -23.64 -10.90 23.77
CA SER A 80 -24.07 -10.20 22.57
C SER A 80 -23.82 -11.12 21.39
N SER A 81 -24.92 -11.63 20.83
CA SER A 81 -24.87 -12.39 19.58
C SER A 81 -24.22 -11.51 18.52
N LYS A 82 -23.02 -11.89 18.07
CA LYS A 82 -22.35 -11.24 16.95
C LYS A 82 -23.26 -11.40 15.74
N LEU A 83 -23.98 -10.35 15.35
CA LEU A 83 -24.76 -10.37 14.12
C LEU A 83 -23.77 -10.47 12.95
N SER A 84 -23.62 -11.67 12.42
CA SER A 84 -22.86 -11.93 11.19
C SER A 84 -23.84 -11.99 10.02
N ARG A 85 -23.57 -11.19 8.99
CA ARG A 85 -24.28 -11.24 7.71
C ARG A 85 -23.34 -11.84 6.69
N GLN A 86 -23.82 -12.85 5.97
CA GLN A 86 -23.01 -13.57 5.01
C GLN A 86 -23.45 -13.25 3.58
N TYR A 87 -22.47 -13.16 2.68
CA TYR A 87 -22.67 -12.83 1.27
C TYR A 87 -21.78 -13.71 0.41
N PHE A 88 -22.34 -14.31 -0.63
CA PHE A 88 -21.55 -15.06 -1.61
C PHE A 88 -21.27 -14.18 -2.83
N ILE A 89 -20.00 -14.12 -3.26
CA ILE A 89 -19.57 -13.33 -4.42
C ILE A 89 -18.95 -14.27 -5.45
N ASP A 90 -19.62 -14.42 -6.59
CA ASP A 90 -19.15 -15.28 -7.69
C ASP A 90 -17.86 -14.76 -8.31
N PHE A 91 -16.95 -15.68 -8.62
CA PHE A 91 -15.88 -15.45 -9.59
C PHE A 91 -16.45 -15.40 -11.01
N ILE A 92 -15.70 -14.78 -11.93
CA ILE A 92 -16.07 -14.76 -13.35
C ILE A 92 -15.80 -16.13 -13.99
N VAL A 93 -14.72 -16.78 -13.54
CA VAL A 93 -14.30 -18.10 -14.02
C VAL A 93 -13.92 -18.96 -12.80
N PRO A 94 -14.23 -20.28 -12.81
CA PRO A 94 -13.81 -21.16 -11.74
C PRO A 94 -12.29 -21.19 -11.54
N ILE A 95 -11.87 -21.37 -10.29
CA ILE A 95 -10.46 -21.44 -9.89
C ILE A 95 -10.08 -22.83 -9.40
N SER A 96 -8.78 -23.15 -9.52
CA SER A 96 -8.20 -24.40 -9.05
C SER A 96 -6.84 -24.24 -8.37
N ASP A 97 -6.23 -23.06 -8.43
CA ASP A 97 -4.88 -22.82 -7.94
C ASP A 97 -4.67 -21.35 -7.48
N SER A 98 -3.51 -21.10 -6.86
CA SER A 98 -3.18 -19.78 -6.29
C SER A 98 -3.05 -18.67 -7.35
N MET A 99 -2.70 -19.00 -8.60
CA MET A 99 -2.57 -18.02 -9.68
C MET A 99 -3.94 -17.54 -10.14
N THR A 100 -4.82 -18.48 -10.48
CA THR A 100 -6.20 -18.20 -10.88
C THR A 100 -7.00 -17.52 -9.78
N LEU A 101 -6.77 -17.88 -8.50
CA LEU A 101 -7.34 -17.16 -7.35
C LEU A 101 -6.93 -15.68 -7.33
N GLN A 102 -5.63 -15.38 -7.50
CA GLN A 102 -5.14 -14.00 -7.50
C GLN A 102 -5.72 -13.20 -8.67
N GLU A 103 -5.80 -13.80 -9.86
CA GLU A 103 -6.41 -13.18 -11.03
C GLU A 103 -7.90 -12.86 -10.81
N GLN A 104 -8.67 -13.82 -10.27
CA GLN A 104 -10.08 -13.61 -9.98
C GLN A 104 -10.29 -12.58 -8.86
N TYR A 105 -9.47 -12.57 -7.81
CA TYR A 105 -9.53 -11.55 -6.76
C TYR A 105 -9.28 -10.14 -7.33
N ILE A 106 -8.29 -9.98 -8.20
CA ILE A 106 -8.01 -8.70 -8.88
C ILE A 106 -9.16 -8.32 -9.83
N THR A 107 -9.76 -9.30 -10.50
CA THR A 107 -10.92 -9.09 -11.36
C THR A 107 -12.13 -8.58 -10.58
N LEU A 108 -12.37 -9.11 -9.37
CA LEU A 108 -13.38 -8.61 -8.44
C LEU A 108 -13.07 -7.19 -7.97
N LEU A 109 -11.81 -6.87 -7.65
CA LEU A 109 -11.36 -5.51 -7.33
C LEU A 109 -11.64 -4.52 -8.46
N GLN A 110 -11.29 -4.88 -9.69
CA GLN A 110 -11.51 -4.05 -10.87
C GLN A 110 -13.00 -3.81 -11.11
N THR A 111 -13.79 -4.88 -11.09
CA THR A 111 -15.24 -4.81 -11.30
C THR A 111 -15.91 -3.98 -10.21
N SER A 112 -15.50 -4.14 -8.95
CA SER A 112 -16.06 -3.38 -7.83
C SER A 112 -15.73 -1.91 -7.92
N ALA A 113 -14.46 -1.57 -8.19
CA ALA A 113 -14.03 -0.20 -8.33
C ALA A 113 -14.70 0.51 -9.52
N ASN A 114 -14.82 -0.16 -10.67
CA ASN A 114 -15.52 0.37 -11.84
C ASN A 114 -16.99 0.70 -11.53
N LYS A 115 -17.70 -0.22 -10.85
CA LYS A 115 -19.08 0.02 -10.41
C LYS A 115 -19.21 1.20 -9.45
N LEU A 116 -18.18 1.47 -8.66
CA LEU A 116 -18.14 2.52 -7.65
C LEU A 116 -17.41 3.80 -8.12
N GLY A 117 -16.98 3.87 -9.38
CA GLY A 117 -16.23 5.01 -9.93
C GLY A 117 -14.84 5.24 -9.29
N LYS A 118 -14.23 4.21 -8.69
CA LYS A 118 -12.92 4.29 -8.02
C LYS A 118 -11.78 3.86 -8.95
N ARG A 119 -10.56 4.38 -8.71
CA ARG A 119 -9.34 3.85 -9.33
C ARG A 119 -9.02 2.47 -8.76
N THR A 120 -8.42 1.61 -9.58
CA THR A 120 -8.15 0.22 -9.24
C THR A 120 -6.87 -0.28 -9.86
N ILE A 121 -6.42 -1.45 -9.39
CA ILE A 121 -5.29 -2.18 -9.92
C ILE A 121 -5.57 -2.49 -11.39
N LYS A 122 -4.63 -2.22 -12.30
CA LYS A 122 -4.75 -2.72 -13.67
C LYS A 122 -3.70 -3.80 -13.95
N LEU A 123 -4.15 -4.89 -14.55
CA LEU A 123 -3.31 -5.94 -15.10
C LEU A 123 -2.94 -5.52 -16.52
N GLN A 124 -1.80 -4.88 -16.67
CA GLN A 124 -1.38 -4.31 -17.93
C GLN A 124 0.13 -4.43 -18.07
N GLU A 125 0.59 -5.02 -19.17
CA GLU A 125 1.99 -4.94 -19.55
C GLU A 125 2.30 -3.53 -20.05
N GLN A 126 3.33 -2.92 -19.46
CA GLN A 126 3.90 -1.66 -19.93
C GLN A 126 5.42 -1.74 -19.91
N ARG A 127 6.06 -0.90 -20.71
CA ARG A 127 7.52 -0.77 -20.74
C ARG A 127 7.93 0.67 -20.48
N PHE A 128 8.97 0.82 -19.68
CA PHE A 128 9.65 2.08 -19.44
C PHE A 128 11.06 1.97 -20.02
N THR A 129 11.62 3.11 -20.44
CA THR A 129 13.00 3.18 -20.94
C THR A 129 13.86 3.95 -19.97
N VAL A 130 14.93 3.34 -19.47
CA VAL A 130 15.87 4.00 -18.56
C VAL A 130 16.63 5.10 -19.31
N ILE A 131 16.62 6.30 -18.77
CA ILE A 131 17.39 7.45 -19.25
C ILE A 131 18.68 7.58 -18.44
N ASN A 132 18.57 7.52 -17.11
CA ASN A 132 19.70 7.67 -16.20
C ASN A 132 19.37 7.10 -14.80
N GLY A 133 20.36 6.95 -13.93
CA GLY A 133 20.19 6.59 -12.52
C GLY A 133 21.19 7.33 -11.62
N TYR A 134 20.74 7.77 -10.44
CA TYR A 134 21.59 8.45 -9.46
C TYR A 134 21.02 8.35 -8.03
N TYR A 135 21.86 8.58 -7.02
CA TYR A 135 21.45 8.58 -5.63
C TYR A 135 20.78 9.91 -5.22
N ALA A 136 19.54 9.85 -4.77
CA ALA A 136 18.81 10.98 -4.18
C ALA A 136 19.15 11.18 -2.69
N SER A 137 19.58 10.11 -2.02
CA SER A 137 20.16 10.07 -0.68
C SER A 137 21.15 8.89 -0.63
N PRO A 138 21.93 8.67 0.46
CA PRO A 138 22.89 7.57 0.53
C PRO A 138 22.37 6.22 0.05
N ASN A 139 21.12 5.87 0.39
CA ASN A 139 20.54 4.57 0.06
C ASN A 139 19.26 4.66 -0.78
N MET A 140 18.93 5.82 -1.36
CA MET A 140 17.80 5.95 -2.29
C MET A 140 18.28 6.14 -3.73
N TYR A 141 18.19 5.10 -4.54
CA TYR A 141 18.60 5.14 -5.95
C TYR A 141 17.41 5.51 -6.84
N ARG A 142 17.51 6.67 -7.50
CA ARG A 142 16.50 7.20 -8.41
C ARG A 142 16.81 6.82 -9.84
N LEU A 143 15.87 6.14 -10.47
CA LEU A 143 15.82 5.92 -11.92
C LEU A 143 15.03 7.05 -12.58
N LEU A 144 15.67 7.72 -13.54
CA LEU A 144 14.98 8.60 -14.49
C LEU A 144 14.62 7.76 -15.72
N VAL A 145 13.34 7.74 -16.08
CA VAL A 145 12.82 6.90 -17.16
C VAL A 145 11.89 7.69 -18.09
N THR A 146 11.82 7.27 -19.36
CA THR A 146 10.65 7.54 -20.20
C THR A 146 9.57 6.53 -19.85
N ALA A 147 8.35 7.02 -19.62
CA ALA A 147 7.20 6.25 -19.20
C ALA A 147 6.11 6.21 -20.29
N PRO A 148 5.19 5.23 -20.24
CA PRO A 148 3.99 5.22 -21.07
C PRO A 148 3.19 6.53 -20.99
N ASP A 149 2.55 6.93 -22.09
CA ASP A 149 1.71 8.14 -22.12
C ASP A 149 0.53 8.12 -21.14
N SER A 150 0.10 6.93 -20.74
CA SER A 150 -0.97 6.70 -19.76
C SER A 150 -0.51 6.83 -18.31
N THR A 151 0.80 6.99 -18.04
CA THR A 151 1.32 7.13 -16.68
C THR A 151 0.73 8.36 -15.99
N PRO A 152 0.19 8.21 -14.76
CA PRO A 152 -0.45 9.32 -14.06
C PRO A 152 0.58 10.38 -13.67
N LEU A 153 0.32 11.63 -14.06
CA LEU A 153 1.18 12.77 -13.74
C LEU A 153 1.00 13.27 -12.30
N SER A 154 -0.14 12.96 -11.67
CA SER A 154 -0.49 13.41 -10.33
C SER A 154 -1.29 12.34 -9.60
N HIS A 155 -0.59 11.43 -8.92
CA HIS A 155 -1.17 10.46 -7.98
C HIS A 155 -0.08 9.97 -7.00
N PRO A 156 0.11 10.62 -5.84
CA PRO A 156 1.06 10.15 -4.84
C PRO A 156 0.85 8.68 -4.47
N GLY A 157 1.95 7.94 -4.34
CA GLY A 157 1.94 6.51 -4.00
C GLY A 157 1.54 5.56 -5.13
N TYR A 158 1.26 6.06 -6.33
CA TYR A 158 1.05 5.18 -7.48
C TYR A 158 2.26 4.27 -7.68
N ALA A 159 2.06 2.97 -7.88
CA ALA A 159 3.15 1.99 -7.95
C ALA A 159 2.99 1.05 -9.14
N TYR A 160 4.11 0.47 -9.57
CA TYR A 160 4.15 -0.53 -10.63
C TYR A 160 4.86 -1.79 -10.17
N LEU A 161 4.34 -2.96 -10.57
CA LEU A 161 4.98 -4.25 -10.35
C LEU A 161 5.95 -4.53 -11.50
N PHE A 162 7.24 -4.32 -11.23
CA PHE A 162 8.32 -4.56 -12.19
C PHE A 162 8.75 -6.02 -12.18
N GLU A 163 9.10 -6.55 -13.34
CA GLU A 163 9.83 -7.82 -13.49
C GLU A 163 11.34 -7.54 -13.54
N LEU A 164 12.07 -7.98 -12.52
CA LEU A 164 13.48 -7.65 -12.28
C LEU A 164 14.42 -8.52 -13.13
N ASP A 165 13.93 -9.67 -13.58
CA ASP A 165 14.64 -10.66 -14.39
C ASP A 165 14.23 -10.64 -15.87
N ALA A 166 13.38 -9.68 -16.27
CA ALA A 166 13.05 -9.45 -17.65
C ALA A 166 14.34 -9.22 -18.47
N ASP A 167 14.45 -9.91 -19.61
CA ASP A 167 15.54 -9.80 -20.57
C ASP A 167 16.95 -10.21 -20.08
N GLY A 168 17.05 -11.05 -19.04
CA GLY A 168 18.33 -11.68 -18.67
C GLY A 168 19.32 -10.77 -17.93
N LEU A 169 18.85 -9.64 -17.40
CA LEU A 169 19.60 -8.71 -16.54
C LEU A 169 19.87 -9.25 -15.13
N SER A 170 19.48 -10.50 -14.84
CA SER A 170 19.76 -11.15 -13.56
C SER A 170 21.27 -11.39 -13.40
N ALA A 171 21.91 -10.55 -12.59
CA ALA A 171 23.32 -10.69 -12.22
C ALA A 171 23.59 -11.85 -11.23
N THR A 172 22.56 -12.58 -10.79
CA THR A 172 22.72 -13.69 -9.83
C THR A 172 22.77 -15.03 -10.56
N LYS A 173 23.98 -15.48 -10.90
CA LYS A 173 24.30 -16.84 -11.38
C LYS A 173 24.01 -17.98 -10.37
N HIS A 174 23.31 -17.71 -9.27
CA HIS A 174 23.22 -18.64 -8.13
C HIS A 174 21.81 -18.94 -7.61
N GLN A 175 20.73 -18.50 -8.28
CA GLN A 175 19.41 -19.07 -7.98
C GLN A 175 19.10 -20.25 -8.90
N PRO A 176 18.75 -21.42 -8.36
CA PRO A 176 18.28 -22.53 -9.18
C PRO A 176 17.03 -22.07 -9.95
N LYS A 177 16.99 -22.45 -11.24
CA LYS A 177 15.89 -22.23 -12.20
C LYS A 177 14.58 -22.96 -11.84
N ASP A 178 14.33 -23.19 -10.55
CA ASP A 178 13.27 -24.07 -10.06
C ASP A 178 11.96 -23.32 -9.75
N SER A 179 11.91 -22.00 -9.97
CA SER A 179 10.66 -21.25 -9.97
C SER A 179 10.36 -20.70 -11.36
N ASP A 180 9.32 -21.22 -12.00
CA ASP A 180 8.75 -20.68 -13.25
C ASP A 180 8.15 -19.27 -13.09
N LYS A 181 8.18 -18.68 -11.88
CA LYS A 181 7.60 -17.37 -11.59
C LYS A 181 8.65 -16.26 -11.73
N PRO A 182 8.37 -15.19 -12.49
CA PRO A 182 9.29 -14.07 -12.64
C PRO A 182 9.52 -13.35 -11.31
N LEU A 183 10.74 -12.87 -11.10
CA LEU A 183 11.09 -12.11 -9.90
C LEU A 183 10.48 -10.71 -9.99
N GLN A 184 9.41 -10.46 -9.22
CA GLN A 184 8.66 -9.20 -9.30
C GLN A 184 8.75 -8.35 -8.03
N ARG A 185 8.80 -7.02 -8.16
CA ARG A 185 8.73 -6.08 -7.02
C ARG A 185 7.90 -4.84 -7.37
N TYR A 186 7.14 -4.35 -6.39
CA TYR A 186 6.49 -3.05 -6.52
C TYR A 186 7.49 -1.94 -6.26
N TYR A 187 7.46 -0.91 -7.10
CA TYR A 187 8.12 0.36 -6.84
C TYR A 187 7.16 1.52 -7.07
N THR A 188 7.23 2.50 -6.18
CA THR A 188 6.44 3.73 -6.29
C THR A 188 6.95 4.59 -7.44
N LEU A 189 6.02 5.05 -8.27
CA LEU A 189 6.20 6.18 -9.18
C LEU A 189 6.39 7.44 -8.34
N ARG A 190 7.65 7.80 -8.08
CA ARG A 190 7.99 8.95 -7.23
C ARG A 190 7.43 10.25 -7.80
N LYS A 191 7.52 10.45 -9.11
CA LYS A 191 7.01 11.63 -9.82
C LYS A 191 6.93 11.35 -11.32
N ALA A 192 5.98 11.95 -12.03
CA ALA A 192 5.94 11.95 -13.49
C ALA A 192 5.59 13.34 -14.03
N TRP A 193 6.11 13.68 -15.20
CA TRP A 193 5.86 14.95 -15.88
C TRP A 193 5.94 14.76 -17.39
N ARG A 194 5.34 15.68 -18.15
CA ARG A 194 5.55 15.75 -19.60
C ARG A 194 6.79 16.60 -19.87
N ASP A 195 7.73 16.02 -20.59
CA ASP A 195 8.90 16.74 -21.06
C ASP A 195 8.49 17.76 -22.13
N SER A 196 8.90 19.02 -21.95
CA SER A 196 8.48 20.11 -22.84
C SER A 196 9.08 20.01 -24.24
N SER A 197 10.21 19.33 -24.41
CA SER A 197 10.91 19.22 -25.68
C SER A 197 10.41 18.06 -26.55
N SER A 198 10.13 16.92 -25.93
CA SER A 198 9.75 15.67 -26.60
C SER A 198 8.27 15.34 -26.47
N SER A 199 7.52 16.03 -25.61
CA SER A 199 6.14 15.70 -25.19
C SER A 199 5.98 14.32 -24.53
N SER A 200 7.07 13.56 -24.39
CA SER A 200 7.09 12.25 -23.73
C SER A 200 6.85 12.39 -22.24
N VAL A 201 6.24 11.38 -21.63
CA VAL A 201 6.15 11.31 -20.16
C VAL A 201 7.50 10.84 -19.64
N GLN A 202 8.11 11.63 -18.78
CA GLN A 202 9.27 11.25 -17.98
C GLN A 202 8.84 10.99 -16.54
N ALA A 203 9.56 10.11 -15.87
CA ALA A 203 9.25 9.75 -14.50
C ALA A 203 10.49 9.45 -13.68
N TRP A 204 10.33 9.60 -12.37
CA TRP A 204 11.22 9.07 -11.35
C TRP A 204 10.62 7.84 -10.70
N ILE A 205 11.45 6.81 -10.57
CA ILE A 205 11.18 5.63 -9.75
C ILE A 205 12.33 5.54 -8.76
N ASP A 206 12.01 5.52 -7.48
CA ASP A 206 13.02 5.53 -6.42
C ASP A 206 13.04 4.15 -5.74
N VAL A 207 14.23 3.58 -5.66
CA VAL A 207 14.49 2.24 -5.13
C VAL A 207 15.37 2.38 -3.90
N TYR A 208 14.85 1.96 -2.74
CA TYR A 208 15.68 1.83 -1.55
C TYR A 208 16.70 0.71 -1.76
N THR A 209 17.98 1.05 -1.68
CA THR A 209 19.10 0.12 -1.87
C THR A 209 19.75 -0.18 -0.54
N HIS A 210 19.55 -1.39 -0.03
CA HIS A 210 20.23 -1.87 1.17
C HIS A 210 20.86 -3.23 0.89
N GLY A 211 22.08 -3.42 1.41
CA GLY A 211 22.85 -4.65 1.27
C GLY A 211 22.89 -5.19 -0.18
N ASP A 212 22.87 -6.51 -0.29
CA ASP A 212 22.87 -7.24 -1.55
C ASP A 212 21.47 -7.78 -1.87
N THR A 213 20.51 -6.88 -2.11
CA THR A 213 19.13 -7.26 -2.44
C THR A 213 18.88 -7.27 -3.95
N ALA A 214 18.02 -8.18 -4.41
CA ALA A 214 17.70 -8.29 -5.83
C ALA A 214 17.17 -6.98 -6.43
N GLY A 215 16.34 -6.25 -5.68
CA GLY A 215 15.82 -4.95 -6.08
C GLY A 215 16.89 -3.88 -6.23
N GLY A 216 17.76 -3.73 -5.23
CA GLY A 216 18.85 -2.75 -5.28
C GLY A 216 19.89 -3.08 -6.35
N ASN A 217 20.21 -4.37 -6.52
CA ASN A 217 21.12 -4.83 -7.58
C ASN A 217 20.54 -4.58 -8.97
N TRP A 218 19.27 -4.92 -9.16
CA TRP A 218 18.55 -4.66 -10.40
C TRP A 218 18.62 -3.18 -10.77
N ALA A 219 18.22 -2.28 -9.85
CA ALA A 219 18.21 -0.84 -10.11
C ALA A 219 19.61 -0.31 -10.48
N ARG A 220 20.66 -0.76 -9.79
CA ARG A 220 22.06 -0.37 -10.05
C ARG A 220 22.63 -0.93 -11.36
N ALA A 221 22.11 -2.04 -11.86
CA ALA A 221 22.60 -2.70 -13.08
C ALA A 221 22.00 -2.14 -14.38
N LEU A 222 20.93 -1.35 -14.28
CA LEU A 222 20.25 -0.76 -15.43
C LEU A 222 21.11 0.32 -16.09
N ASN A 223 21.16 0.29 -17.42
CA ASN A 223 21.90 1.27 -18.22
C ASN A 223 20.91 2.17 -18.98
N CYS A 224 21.40 3.32 -19.46
CA CYS A 224 20.62 4.13 -20.40
C CYS A 224 20.20 3.29 -21.61
N GLY A 225 18.92 3.39 -21.98
CA GLY A 225 18.29 2.59 -23.04
C GLY A 225 17.70 1.25 -22.58
N SER A 226 17.99 0.77 -21.36
CA SER A 226 17.39 -0.46 -20.83
C SER A 226 15.87 -0.34 -20.81
N GLN A 227 15.18 -1.37 -21.32
CA GLN A 227 13.75 -1.52 -21.18
C GLN A 227 13.45 -2.23 -19.86
N ILE A 228 12.54 -1.68 -19.06
CA ILE A 228 12.04 -2.32 -17.85
C ILE A 228 10.55 -2.57 -17.99
N LYS A 229 10.13 -3.80 -17.70
CA LYS A 229 8.76 -4.28 -17.87
C LYS A 229 8.00 -4.19 -16.56
N THR A 230 6.75 -3.73 -16.65
CA THR A 230 5.76 -3.82 -15.57
C THR A 230 4.58 -4.65 -16.03
N VAL A 231 3.96 -5.40 -15.13
CA VAL A 231 2.76 -6.21 -15.45
C VAL A 231 1.51 -5.77 -14.71
N ARG A 232 1.67 -4.84 -13.77
CA ARG A 232 0.59 -4.36 -12.92
C ARG A 232 0.87 -2.94 -12.46
N GLU A 233 -0.19 -2.16 -12.35
CA GLU A 233 -0.18 -0.84 -11.71
C GLU A 233 -1.12 -0.82 -10.50
N TYR A 234 -0.74 -0.07 -9.46
CA TYR A 234 -1.46 0.02 -8.19
C TYR A 234 -1.63 1.50 -7.80
N PRO A 235 -2.87 2.05 -7.83
CA PRO A 235 -3.15 3.36 -7.28
C PRO A 235 -3.24 3.32 -5.75
N GLU A 236 -2.40 4.09 -5.08
CA GLU A 236 -2.47 4.25 -3.62
C GLU A 236 -3.77 4.96 -3.20
N LYS A 237 -4.33 4.54 -2.06
CA LYS A 237 -5.55 5.14 -1.48
C LYS A 237 -5.13 6.24 -0.52
N ILE A 238 -5.38 7.49 -0.91
CA ILE A 238 -4.91 8.69 -0.20
C ILE A 238 -6.01 9.75 -0.04
N GLU A 239 -7.22 9.48 -0.53
CA GLU A 239 -8.31 10.45 -0.59
C GLU A 239 -8.74 10.95 0.80
N HIS A 240 -8.63 10.09 1.81
CA HIS A 240 -8.96 10.41 3.21
C HIS A 240 -8.05 11.49 3.80
N LEU A 241 -6.86 11.70 3.22
CA LEU A 241 -5.88 12.70 3.68
C LEU A 241 -6.23 14.15 3.28
N SER A 242 -7.28 14.35 2.49
CA SER A 242 -7.67 15.68 1.99
C SER A 242 -8.23 16.62 3.06
N THR A 243 -8.57 16.09 4.25
CA THR A 243 -9.19 16.84 5.36
C THR A 243 -8.66 16.38 6.71
N GLY A 244 -8.84 17.21 7.74
CA GLY A 244 -8.45 16.88 9.11
C GLY A 244 -6.93 16.89 9.32
N GLN A 245 -6.50 16.79 10.56
CA GLN A 245 -5.09 16.65 10.85
C GLN A 245 -4.61 15.26 10.43
N CYS A 246 -3.58 15.23 9.58
CA CYS A 246 -2.99 14.00 9.09
C CYS A 246 -1.70 13.63 9.85
N LEU A 247 -1.49 12.34 10.02
CA LEU A 247 -0.22 11.71 10.40
C LEU A 247 0.26 10.82 9.25
N LEU A 248 1.47 11.05 8.78
CA LEU A 248 2.15 10.24 7.76
C LEU A 248 3.30 9.45 8.41
N ILE A 249 3.31 8.13 8.27
CA ILE A 249 4.36 7.27 8.83
C ILE A 249 5.03 6.50 7.71
N CYS A 250 6.35 6.61 7.59
CA CYS A 250 7.08 5.97 6.49
C CYS A 250 8.45 5.46 6.93
N ASP A 251 8.86 4.37 6.30
CA ASP A 251 10.25 3.92 6.20
C ASP A 251 10.81 4.26 4.81
N GLU A 252 12.04 3.84 4.51
CA GLU A 252 12.68 4.15 3.24
C GLU A 252 11.93 3.60 2.02
N THR A 253 11.23 2.47 2.17
CA THR A 253 10.46 1.87 1.06
C THR A 253 9.24 2.71 0.69
N SER A 254 8.73 3.50 1.63
CA SER A 254 7.54 4.33 1.48
C SER A 254 7.82 5.85 1.47
N LEU A 255 9.07 6.26 1.72
CA LEU A 255 9.56 7.64 1.55
C LEU A 255 9.15 8.25 0.20
N PRO A 256 9.22 7.55 -0.96
CA PRO A 256 8.80 8.12 -2.24
C PRO A 256 7.33 8.56 -2.27
N THR A 257 6.46 7.82 -1.58
CA THR A 257 5.03 8.15 -1.48
C THR A 257 4.84 9.41 -0.63
N VAL A 258 5.45 9.47 0.55
CA VAL A 258 5.36 10.64 1.44
C VAL A 258 5.96 11.87 0.79
N ALA A 259 7.11 11.75 0.13
CA ALA A 259 7.73 12.86 -0.57
C ALA A 259 6.81 13.43 -1.66
N ASN A 260 6.14 12.57 -2.45
CA ASN A 260 5.17 13.01 -3.45
C ASN A 260 3.93 13.66 -2.80
N LEU A 261 3.46 13.13 -1.66
CA LEU A 261 2.38 13.75 -0.87
C LEU A 261 2.77 15.16 -0.40
N LEU A 262 3.97 15.37 0.13
CA LEU A 262 4.42 16.68 0.63
C LEU A 262 4.61 17.71 -0.49
N GLU A 263 5.13 17.29 -1.65
CA GLU A 263 5.25 18.15 -2.83
C GLU A 263 3.89 18.57 -3.41
N ASN A 264 2.86 17.74 -3.24
CA ASN A 264 1.52 17.96 -3.81
C ASN A 264 0.43 18.19 -2.76
N TRP A 265 0.79 18.42 -1.51
CA TRP A 265 -0.16 18.51 -0.40
C TRP A 265 -1.22 19.58 -0.63
N GLN A 266 -2.49 19.21 -0.51
CA GLN A 266 -3.63 20.12 -0.71
C GLN A 266 -4.46 20.35 0.55
N ASN A 267 -4.33 19.49 1.55
CA ASN A 267 -5.06 19.66 2.81
C ASN A 267 -4.58 20.96 3.49
N PRO A 268 -5.50 21.85 3.91
CA PRO A 268 -5.13 23.09 4.59
C PRO A 268 -4.32 22.90 5.87
N LEU A 269 -4.48 21.75 6.54
CA LEU A 269 -3.72 21.41 7.74
C LEU A 269 -2.42 20.68 7.34
N PRO A 270 -1.25 21.14 7.82
CA PRO A 270 0.02 20.48 7.54
C PRO A 270 0.06 19.12 8.27
N PRO A 271 0.57 18.05 7.63
CA PRO A 271 0.65 16.75 8.28
C PRO A 271 1.75 16.75 9.35
N LEU A 272 1.62 15.86 10.34
CA LEU A 272 2.77 15.37 11.11
C LEU A 272 3.39 14.21 10.33
N VAL A 273 4.70 14.17 10.19
CA VAL A 273 5.43 13.12 9.46
C VAL A 273 6.36 12.43 10.44
N ILE A 274 6.33 11.10 10.47
CA ILE A 274 7.34 10.28 11.14
C ILE A 274 8.07 9.49 10.05
N ALA A 275 9.33 9.84 9.82
CA ALA A 275 10.21 9.19 8.87
C ALA A 275 11.21 8.31 9.61
N ILE A 276 11.26 7.05 9.22
CA ILE A 276 12.12 6.02 9.79
C ILE A 276 13.21 5.71 8.77
N THR A 277 14.47 5.79 9.18
CA THR A 277 15.60 5.42 8.32
C THR A 277 16.63 4.59 9.09
N ASN A 278 17.28 3.66 8.40
CA ASN A 278 18.40 2.88 8.95
C ASN A 278 19.69 3.70 8.91
N ASP A 279 19.91 4.46 7.84
CA ASP A 279 20.98 5.45 7.75
C ASP A 279 20.42 6.83 8.13
N PRO A 280 20.97 7.52 9.15
CA PRO A 280 20.48 8.82 9.55
C PRO A 280 20.56 9.88 8.45
N ASP A 281 21.49 9.76 7.49
CA ASP A 281 21.66 10.72 6.40
C ASP A 281 20.57 10.57 5.31
N ASP A 282 19.81 9.47 5.28
CA ASP A 282 18.71 9.28 4.33
C ASP A 282 17.53 10.24 4.58
N ILE A 283 17.42 10.84 5.78
CA ILE A 283 16.40 11.88 6.05
C ILE A 283 16.53 13.08 5.11
N ARG A 284 17.73 13.32 4.56
CA ARG A 284 17.97 14.35 3.54
C ARG A 284 17.05 14.20 2.32
N TYR A 285 16.57 12.99 2.04
CA TYR A 285 15.59 12.72 1.00
C TYR A 285 14.31 13.57 1.16
N LEU A 286 13.84 13.79 2.40
CA LEU A 286 12.70 14.66 2.68
C LEU A 286 13.10 16.13 2.87
N HIS A 287 14.27 16.40 3.45
CA HIS A 287 14.68 17.79 3.74
C HIS A 287 15.05 18.61 2.49
N THR A 288 15.24 17.96 1.34
CA THR A 288 15.58 18.62 0.07
C THR A 288 14.39 18.80 -0.86
N LEU A 289 13.17 18.47 -0.40
CA LEU A 289 11.96 18.56 -1.21
C LEU A 289 11.59 20.01 -1.51
N THR A 290 11.04 20.21 -2.71
CA THR A 290 10.29 21.42 -3.03
C THR A 290 8.86 21.23 -2.56
N LEU A 291 8.55 21.73 -1.35
CA LEU A 291 7.23 21.60 -0.74
C LEU A 291 6.12 22.23 -1.60
N SER A 292 4.91 21.69 -1.43
CA SER A 292 3.70 22.27 -2.01
C SER A 292 3.50 23.73 -1.61
N ASN A 293 2.67 24.44 -2.38
CA ASN A 293 2.26 25.79 -2.04
C ASN A 293 1.65 25.87 -0.65
N GLN A 294 0.91 24.86 -0.22
CA GLN A 294 0.26 24.83 1.09
C GLN A 294 1.29 24.81 2.21
N LEU A 295 2.29 23.92 2.11
CA LEU A 295 3.27 23.69 3.17
C LEU A 295 4.39 24.74 3.21
N ARG A 296 4.79 25.29 2.06
CA ARG A 296 5.91 26.23 1.98
C ARG A 296 5.69 27.57 2.71
N HIS A 297 4.46 27.90 3.10
CA HIS A 297 4.19 29.12 3.87
C HIS A 297 4.80 29.06 5.27
N ASP A 298 5.00 27.86 5.80
CA ASP A 298 5.73 27.62 7.02
C ASP A 298 7.18 27.25 6.69
N ALA A 299 8.09 28.21 6.90
CA ALA A 299 9.52 28.03 6.66
C ALA A 299 10.15 26.96 7.57
N HIS A 300 9.48 26.61 8.67
CA HIS A 300 9.95 25.64 9.66
C HIS A 300 9.22 24.29 9.58
N PHE A 301 8.32 24.08 8.60
CA PHE A 301 7.57 22.82 8.46
C PHE A 301 8.47 21.58 8.53
N LEU A 302 9.57 21.54 7.77
CA LEU A 302 10.47 20.37 7.77
C LEU A 302 11.13 20.14 9.14
N GLN A 303 11.35 21.19 9.93
CA GLN A 303 11.95 21.09 11.26
C GLN A 303 10.91 20.70 12.33
N ASP A 304 9.70 21.24 12.23
CA ASP A 304 8.69 21.17 13.27
C ASP A 304 7.71 20.01 13.09
N ASN A 305 7.49 19.57 11.85
CA ASN A 305 6.50 18.56 11.48
C ASN A 305 7.11 17.25 10.99
N VAL A 306 8.40 17.21 10.63
CA VAL A 306 9.07 15.95 10.25
C VAL A 306 9.89 15.44 11.42
N CYS A 307 9.37 14.43 12.10
CA CYS A 307 10.05 13.69 13.14
C CYS A 307 10.86 12.55 12.50
N HIS A 308 12.15 12.50 12.81
CA HIS A 308 13.05 11.47 12.30
C HIS A 308 13.34 10.43 13.39
N LEU A 309 13.19 9.17 13.02
CA LEU A 309 13.54 8.01 13.83
C LEU A 309 14.64 7.23 13.12
N VAL A 310 15.74 6.97 13.81
CA VAL A 310 16.82 6.14 13.27
C VAL A 310 16.61 4.70 13.74
N ASN A 311 16.29 3.81 12.79
CA ASN A 311 16.12 2.40 13.06
C ASN A 311 17.48 1.73 13.27
N THR A 312 17.63 1.10 14.44
CA THR A 312 18.79 0.28 14.79
C THR A 312 18.32 -1.12 15.18
N PRO A 313 19.17 -2.16 15.18
CA PRO A 313 18.74 -3.54 15.46
C PRO A 313 18.01 -3.75 16.80
N THR A 314 18.17 -2.84 17.77
CA THR A 314 17.52 -2.90 19.09
C THR A 314 16.33 -1.96 19.21
N THR A 315 15.93 -1.31 18.12
CA THR A 315 14.83 -0.34 18.11
C THR A 315 13.49 -1.05 18.11
N ASP A 316 12.67 -0.79 19.13
CA ASP A 316 11.23 -1.03 19.02
C ASP A 316 10.60 0.15 18.28
N ILE A 317 10.34 -0.03 16.98
CA ILE A 317 9.76 0.99 16.11
C ILE A 317 8.40 1.46 16.64
N THR A 318 7.58 0.54 17.15
CA THR A 318 6.24 0.89 17.63
C THR A 318 6.33 1.75 18.88
N GLU A 319 7.11 1.34 19.87
CA GLU A 319 7.30 2.10 21.12
C GLU A 319 7.83 3.51 20.82
N GLN A 320 8.83 3.62 19.95
CA GLN A 320 9.41 4.92 19.60
C GLN A 320 8.43 5.83 18.84
N ILE A 321 7.65 5.29 17.89
CA ILE A 321 6.59 6.07 17.22
C ILE A 321 5.58 6.60 18.25
N MET A 322 5.12 5.75 19.18
CA MET A 322 4.16 6.17 20.19
C MET A 322 4.75 7.19 21.17
N ALA A 323 6.03 7.06 21.55
CA ALA A 323 6.73 8.04 22.37
C ALA A 323 6.85 9.41 21.68
N LEU A 324 7.16 9.42 20.38
CA LEU A 324 7.22 10.64 19.57
C LEU A 324 5.84 11.31 19.48
N LEU A 325 4.77 10.54 19.23
CA LEU A 325 3.40 11.06 19.20
C LEU A 325 3.01 11.67 20.54
N ASN A 326 3.26 10.98 21.66
CA ASN A 326 2.97 11.51 22.99
C ASN A 326 3.71 12.82 23.27
N THR A 327 4.98 12.91 22.84
CA THR A 327 5.78 14.14 22.96
C THR A 327 5.19 15.27 22.12
N GLN A 328 4.75 14.98 20.89
CA GLN A 328 4.12 15.96 20.02
C GLN A 328 2.77 16.42 20.56
N PHE A 329 1.92 15.53 21.08
CA PHE A 329 0.64 15.87 21.69
C PHE A 329 0.79 16.70 22.96
N ALA A 330 1.87 16.51 23.72
CA ALA A 330 2.19 17.36 24.86
C ALA A 330 2.63 18.77 24.44
N ARG A 331 3.30 18.90 23.28
CA ARG A 331 3.77 20.18 22.74
C ARG A 331 2.66 20.97 22.05
N LEU A 332 1.84 20.29 21.28
CA LEU A 332 0.76 20.84 20.47
C LEU A 332 -0.47 19.97 20.70
N PRO A 333 -1.59 20.50 21.24
CA PRO A 333 -2.81 19.73 21.44
C PRO A 333 -3.50 19.50 20.09
N VAL A 334 -2.93 18.61 19.29
CA VAL A 334 -3.42 18.25 17.97
C VAL A 334 -4.13 16.91 18.07
N ASN A 335 -5.39 16.86 17.63
CA ASN A 335 -6.10 15.61 17.43
C ASN A 335 -5.74 15.05 16.05
N ILE A 336 -5.22 13.82 15.96
CA ILE A 336 -4.98 13.20 14.65
C ILE A 336 -6.30 12.64 14.13
N ASP A 337 -6.77 13.15 13.00
CA ASP A 337 -8.01 12.73 12.38
C ASP A 337 -7.78 11.64 11.34
N LYS A 338 -6.62 11.63 10.68
CA LYS A 338 -6.30 10.73 9.57
C LYS A 338 -4.87 10.21 9.67
N VAL A 339 -4.66 8.95 9.34
CA VAL A 339 -3.35 8.32 9.26
C VAL A 339 -3.17 7.70 7.88
N TRP A 340 -2.01 7.93 7.30
CA TRP A 340 -1.46 7.07 6.25
C TRP A 340 -0.10 6.57 6.69
N GLY A 341 0.18 5.29 6.47
CA GLY A 341 1.54 4.81 6.66
C GLY A 341 1.82 3.51 5.95
N ALA A 342 3.11 3.26 5.73
CA ALA A 342 3.57 2.03 5.12
C ALA A 342 4.93 1.64 5.70
N LEU A 343 5.06 0.42 6.21
CA LEU A 343 6.29 -0.12 6.81
C LEU A 343 6.41 -1.64 6.52
N GLU A 344 7.35 -2.29 7.22
CA GLU A 344 7.49 -3.74 7.35
C GLU A 344 6.28 -4.38 8.06
N ALA A 345 5.93 -5.61 7.70
CA ALA A 345 4.72 -6.28 8.17
C ALA A 345 4.61 -6.43 9.70
N ALA A 346 5.68 -6.83 10.38
CA ALA A 346 5.69 -7.01 11.83
C ALA A 346 5.50 -5.67 12.55
N ASP A 347 6.17 -4.61 12.07
CA ASP A 347 6.00 -3.26 12.60
C ASP A 347 4.56 -2.78 12.42
N ILE A 348 3.98 -2.97 11.23
CA ILE A 348 2.59 -2.60 10.97
C ILE A 348 1.61 -3.33 11.88
N LYS A 349 1.83 -4.63 12.12
CA LYS A 349 0.95 -5.44 12.98
C LYS A 349 0.90 -4.89 14.39
N SER A 350 2.05 -4.57 14.98
CA SER A 350 2.14 -3.99 16.32
C SER A 350 1.58 -2.55 16.36
N LEU A 351 2.03 -1.72 15.42
CA LEU A 351 1.69 -0.30 15.35
C LEU A 351 0.19 -0.06 15.14
N ARG A 352 -0.47 -0.83 14.25
CA ARG A 352 -1.90 -0.70 13.99
C ARG A 352 -2.73 -0.89 15.25
N LYS A 353 -2.36 -1.84 16.11
CA LYS A 353 -3.07 -2.08 17.38
C LYS A 353 -2.92 -0.89 18.33
N GLN A 354 -1.71 -0.36 18.47
CA GLN A 354 -1.44 0.77 19.36
C GLN A 354 -2.11 2.06 18.86
N LEU A 355 -1.96 2.39 17.58
CA LEU A 355 -2.61 3.57 16.99
C LEU A 355 -4.14 3.50 17.09
N LYS A 356 -4.75 2.33 16.87
CA LYS A 356 -6.20 2.18 17.04
C LYS A 356 -6.63 2.44 18.49
N ALA A 357 -5.88 1.93 19.46
CA ALA A 357 -6.17 2.13 20.88
C ALA A 357 -6.00 3.60 21.30
N THR A 358 -5.00 4.29 20.75
CA THR A 358 -4.68 5.68 21.11
C THR A 358 -5.53 6.72 20.39
N LEU A 359 -5.78 6.54 19.09
CA LEU A 359 -6.44 7.53 18.25
C LEU A 359 -7.94 7.27 18.05
N GLY A 360 -8.41 6.04 18.31
CA GLY A 360 -9.82 5.68 18.14
C GLY A 360 -10.35 5.81 16.70
N LEU A 361 -9.45 5.87 15.71
CA LEU A 361 -9.82 6.12 14.32
C LEU A 361 -10.57 4.96 13.69
N SER A 362 -11.52 5.31 12.83
CA SER A 362 -12.15 4.36 11.94
C SER A 362 -11.13 3.82 10.94
N ARG A 363 -11.50 2.75 10.27
CA ARG A 363 -10.62 2.11 9.32
C ARG A 363 -10.35 2.93 8.07
N GLN A 364 -11.35 3.68 7.60
CA GLN A 364 -11.22 4.56 6.44
C GLN A 364 -10.28 5.74 6.73
N ASP A 365 -10.12 6.05 8.01
CA ASP A 365 -9.29 7.14 8.50
C ASP A 365 -7.89 6.71 8.91
N MET A 366 -7.65 5.40 9.06
CA MET A 366 -6.34 4.85 9.43
C MET A 366 -5.87 3.82 8.40
N VAL A 367 -5.29 4.32 7.30
CA VAL A 367 -4.78 3.49 6.20
C VAL A 367 -3.31 3.17 6.44
N ILE A 368 -3.03 1.94 6.91
CA ILE A 368 -1.67 1.50 7.22
C ILE A 368 -1.35 0.20 6.47
N LYS A 369 -0.32 0.24 5.63
CA LYS A 369 0.01 -0.79 4.63
C LYS A 369 1.32 -1.50 4.89
N VAL A 370 1.37 -2.75 4.49
CA VAL A 370 2.60 -3.53 4.44
C VAL A 370 3.25 -3.31 3.08
N TYR A 371 4.44 -2.71 3.04
CA TYR A 371 5.20 -2.54 1.79
C TYR A 371 6.21 -3.66 1.57
N TRP A 372 6.71 -4.25 2.65
CA TRP A 372 7.66 -5.37 2.59
C TRP A 372 7.53 -6.29 3.81
N ARG A 373 8.15 -7.46 3.71
CA ARG A 373 8.26 -8.46 4.77
C ARG A 373 9.72 -8.85 4.89
N ALA A 374 10.24 -8.86 6.12
CA ALA A 374 11.51 -9.54 6.37
C ALA A 374 11.38 -11.03 6.00
N GLN A 375 12.43 -11.59 5.41
CA GLN A 375 12.48 -13.02 5.06
C GLN A 375 12.92 -13.87 6.24
#